data_AF-A0A7W2FYM1-F1
#
_entry.id   AF-A0A7W2FYM1-F1
#
_cell.length_a   1.000
_cell.length_b   1.000
_cell.length_c   1.000
_cell.angle_alpha   90.00
_cell.angle_beta   90.00
_cell.angle_gamma   90.00
#
_symmetry.space_group_name_H-M   'P 1'
#
loop_
_entity.id
_entity.type
_entity.pdbx_description
1 polymer ?
#
loop_
_entity_poly.entity_id
_entity_poly.type
_entity_poly.pdbx_seq_one_letter_code
_entity_poly.pdbx_strand_id
1 'polypeptide(L)'
;MKKSITLLALSCYALFCTNQLHAQEKNTSKLREEIEYADSYSKHLFVKKKYNDNNELVAIIDNTFILKNNPKKEYNLTLKNNQPYDGYVKSEEKILGEIPIINYYEKGVLTKQYTYNYLKEEDSSHFEYDLETIFENNKIKSGYEYISLGNESVLGIAQYSNFKITSFHIDAFAMHAFARFSFELKNHKLLVSKFMDESSISITSNGKELNADFYKNNQKIETAKPAFTQVSKGTPNATVIYYSKNETELKEYAFTRNTKRLLNFIEPQNEFLFLIYTKFPHKSSLSCEDILNKLVANFKNDENFELDNLLSFIETVPFQPKEVIGYADYNEKGTIEDGIDIRNNAPFTVDFYSKGKITKTQSFPSLTEIRHDVLKE
;
A
#
# COMPACT_ATOMS: atom_id res chain seq x y z
N MET A 1 -35.32 -12.37 11.71
CA MET A 1 -35.31 -13.70 12.35
C MET A 1 -33.92 -13.94 12.92
N LYS A 2 -33.79 -13.86 14.24
CA LYS A 2 -32.56 -14.16 14.99
C LYS A 2 -32.35 -15.67 15.01
N LYS A 3 -31.14 -16.15 14.74
CA LYS A 3 -30.68 -17.44 15.24
C LYS A 3 -29.31 -17.26 15.87
N SER A 4 -29.33 -17.25 17.20
CA SER A 4 -28.20 -17.58 18.05
C SER A 4 -27.74 -19.00 17.76
N ILE A 5 -26.43 -19.20 17.73
CA ILE A 5 -25.81 -20.46 18.15
C ILE A 5 -24.77 -20.07 19.21
N THR A 6 -24.97 -20.60 20.40
CA THR A 6 -24.08 -20.46 21.55
C THR A 6 -23.84 -21.87 22.09
N LEU A 7 -22.63 -22.07 22.64
CA LEU A 7 -22.08 -23.26 23.33
C LEU A 7 -21.64 -24.42 22.42
N LEU A 8 -20.46 -25.03 22.61
CA LEU A 8 -19.75 -25.34 23.87
C LEU A 8 -18.22 -25.28 23.71
N ALA A 9 -17.55 -24.78 24.75
CA ALA A 9 -16.12 -24.91 25.00
C ALA A 9 -15.84 -26.16 25.85
N LEU A 10 -14.77 -26.90 25.52
CA LEU A 10 -13.99 -27.80 26.40
C LEU A 10 -12.69 -28.13 25.62
N SER A 11 -11.57 -27.43 25.83
CA SER A 11 -10.54 -27.63 26.86
C SER A 11 -9.67 -28.89 26.67
N CYS A 12 -8.45 -28.68 26.17
CA CYS A 12 -7.20 -29.43 26.42
C CYS A 12 -6.05 -28.46 26.07
N TYR A 13 -5.74 -27.46 26.90
CA TYR A 13 -4.76 -27.44 27.99
C TYR A 13 -3.34 -27.94 27.65
N ALA A 14 -2.40 -27.01 27.91
CA ALA A 14 -1.00 -27.17 28.31
C ALA A 14 0.06 -27.46 27.23
N LEU A 15 0.64 -26.38 26.69
CA LEU A 15 2.06 -26.04 26.89
C LEU A 15 2.31 -24.57 26.50
N PHE A 16 1.53 -23.65 27.07
CA PHE A 16 1.97 -22.26 27.16
C PHE A 16 2.75 -22.14 28.45
N CYS A 17 4.07 -22.07 28.36
CA CYS A 17 4.91 -21.60 29.45
C CYS A 17 4.43 -20.19 29.81
N THR A 18 3.69 -20.09 30.90
CA THR A 18 3.46 -18.83 31.59
C THR A 18 4.83 -18.33 32.06
N ASN A 19 5.44 -17.43 31.29
CA ASN A 19 6.55 -16.63 31.77
C ASN A 19 6.02 -15.75 32.90
N GLN A 20 6.19 -16.19 34.15
CA GLN A 20 5.99 -15.35 35.31
C GLN A 20 7.08 -14.26 35.29
N LEU A 21 6.73 -13.09 34.75
CA LEU A 21 7.50 -11.85 34.94
C LEU A 21 7.64 -11.59 36.44
N HIS A 22 8.86 -11.78 36.96
CA HIS A 22 9.25 -11.27 38.27
C HIS A 22 10.07 -10.01 38.05
N ALA A 23 9.40 -8.85 37.94
CA ALA A 23 10.08 -7.57 38.04
C ALA A 23 10.41 -7.31 39.52
N GLN A 24 11.70 -7.18 39.86
CA GLN A 24 12.13 -6.70 41.18
C GLN A 24 12.52 -5.22 41.08
N GLU A 25 11.68 -4.32 41.59
CA GLU A 25 12.06 -2.92 41.75
C GLU A 25 13.11 -2.77 42.87
N LYS A 26 14.29 -2.25 42.52
CA LYS A 26 15.34 -1.90 43.49
C LYS A 26 15.55 -0.38 43.50
N ASN A 27 14.91 0.30 44.45
CA ASN A 27 15.03 1.74 44.62
C ASN A 27 16.28 2.11 45.45
N THR A 28 17.23 2.83 44.84
CA THR A 28 18.30 3.56 45.55
C THR A 28 18.20 5.05 45.19
N SER A 29 18.88 5.96 45.91
CA SER A 29 18.73 7.41 45.71
C SER A 29 19.00 7.92 44.28
N LYS A 30 19.64 7.13 43.41
CA LYS A 30 19.86 7.42 41.98
C LYS A 30 19.25 6.41 41.01
N LEU A 31 18.98 5.17 41.41
CA LEU A 31 18.37 4.14 40.57
C LEU A 31 16.88 4.05 40.88
N ARG A 32 16.03 4.39 39.90
CA ARG A 32 14.57 4.43 40.05
C ARG A 32 13.92 3.09 39.73
N GLU A 33 14.40 2.41 38.69
CA GLU A 33 13.76 1.21 38.16
C GLU A 33 14.82 0.31 37.53
N GLU A 34 14.72 -0.98 37.83
CA GLU A 34 15.53 -2.05 37.26
C GLU A 34 14.54 -3.15 36.87
N ILE A 35 14.43 -3.43 35.57
CA ILE A 35 13.66 -4.57 35.07
C ILE A 35 14.69 -5.61 34.63
N GLU A 36 14.65 -6.77 35.28
CA GLU A 36 15.45 -7.93 34.91
C GLU A 36 14.55 -9.06 34.43
N TYR A 37 14.89 -9.69 33.31
CA TYR A 37 14.31 -10.97 32.91
C TYR A 37 15.35 -11.84 32.23
N ALA A 38 15.28 -13.15 32.46
CA ALA A 38 16.13 -14.11 31.79
C ALA A 38 15.31 -14.82 30.71
N ASP A 39 15.82 -14.87 29.48
CA ASP A 39 15.23 -15.77 28.50
C ASP A 39 15.48 -17.22 28.93
N SER A 40 14.39 -17.99 28.99
CA SER A 40 14.38 -19.40 29.38
C SER A 40 15.28 -20.29 28.51
N TYR A 41 15.54 -19.91 27.25
CA TYR A 41 16.34 -20.70 26.31
C TYR A 41 17.82 -20.30 26.33
N SER A 42 18.12 -19.01 26.15
CA SER A 42 19.50 -18.51 26.07
C SER A 42 20.17 -18.26 27.42
N LYS A 43 19.39 -18.21 28.51
CA LYS A 43 19.81 -17.72 29.84
C LYS A 43 20.45 -16.33 29.78
N HIS A 44 20.21 -15.57 28.72
CA HIS A 44 20.71 -14.21 28.61
C HIS A 44 19.91 -13.32 29.57
N LEU A 45 20.62 -12.52 30.38
CA LEU A 45 20.00 -11.61 31.32
C LEU A 45 19.73 -10.28 30.62
N PHE A 46 18.45 -9.98 30.47
CA PHE A 46 17.97 -8.72 29.97
C PHE A 46 17.69 -7.77 31.12
N VAL A 47 18.27 -6.58 31.03
CA VAL A 47 18.32 -5.56 32.07
C VAL A 47 18.00 -4.22 31.42
N LYS A 48 17.02 -3.53 32.00
CA LYS A 48 16.76 -2.12 31.73
C LYS A 48 16.82 -1.33 33.04
N LYS A 49 17.75 -0.39 33.13
CA LYS A 49 17.98 0.46 34.29
C LYS A 49 17.61 1.90 33.97
N LYS A 50 16.85 2.55 34.86
CA LYS A 50 16.49 3.98 34.77
C LYS A 50 17.08 4.74 35.95
N TYR A 51 17.79 5.82 35.65
CA TYR A 51 18.48 6.66 36.63
C TYR A 51 17.86 8.03 36.73
N ASN A 52 17.67 8.50 37.97
CA ASN A 52 17.15 9.82 38.25
C ASN A 52 18.21 10.72 38.89
N ASP A 53 18.07 12.02 38.65
CA ASP A 53 18.71 13.09 39.41
C ASP A 53 17.65 14.12 39.78
N ASN A 54 17.53 14.47 41.06
CA ASN A 54 16.51 15.40 41.57
C ASN A 54 15.07 15.12 41.09
N ASN A 55 14.64 13.84 41.08
CA ASN A 55 13.34 13.36 40.57
C ASN A 55 13.13 13.48 39.04
N GLU A 56 14.14 13.88 38.27
CA GLU A 56 14.10 13.87 36.81
C GLU A 56 14.81 12.63 36.26
N LEU A 57 14.25 12.00 35.22
CA LEU A 57 14.89 10.86 34.56
C LEU A 57 16.04 11.39 33.69
N VAL A 58 17.26 10.98 34.01
CA VAL A 58 18.48 11.50 33.35
C VAL A 58 19.19 10.48 32.48
N ALA A 59 19.04 9.17 32.75
CA ALA A 59 19.65 8.14 31.94
C ALA A 59 18.88 6.82 31.90
N ILE A 60 19.02 6.09 30.80
CA ILE A 60 18.55 4.72 30.62
C ILE A 60 19.72 3.87 30.13
N ILE A 61 19.89 2.69 30.73
CA ILE A 61 20.80 1.65 30.25
C ILE A 61 19.95 0.44 29.87
N ASP A 62 20.09 -0.06 28.66
CA ASP A 62 19.22 -1.09 28.08
C ASP A 62 20.07 -2.10 27.28
N ASN A 63 19.94 -3.39 27.57
CA ASN A 63 20.56 -4.48 26.79
C ASN A 63 19.51 -5.40 26.15
N THR A 64 18.24 -4.98 26.12
CA THR A 64 17.10 -5.77 25.64
C THR A 64 16.98 -5.81 24.12
N PHE A 65 18.03 -5.40 23.41
CA PHE A 65 18.17 -5.42 21.96
C PHE A 65 19.65 -5.47 21.58
N ILE A 66 19.95 -5.98 20.39
CA ILE A 66 21.31 -6.04 19.85
C ILE A 66 21.31 -5.41 18.47
N LEU A 67 22.23 -4.47 18.25
CA LEU A 67 22.48 -3.89 16.93
C LEU A 67 23.59 -4.68 16.24
N LYS A 68 23.27 -5.39 15.16
CA LYS A 68 24.20 -6.32 14.47
C LYS A 68 25.48 -5.64 13.98
N ASN A 69 25.35 -4.43 13.47
CA ASN A 69 26.46 -3.64 12.94
C ASN A 69 27.23 -2.85 14.02
N ASN A 70 26.73 -2.85 15.27
CA ASN A 70 27.38 -2.19 16.40
C ASN A 70 27.03 -2.90 17.72
N PRO A 71 27.49 -4.14 17.91
CA PRO A 71 27.13 -4.94 19.08
C PRO A 71 27.77 -4.35 20.33
N LYS A 72 26.96 -4.13 21.36
CA LYS A 72 27.40 -3.65 22.68
C LYS A 72 26.79 -4.52 23.76
N LYS A 73 27.46 -4.61 24.92
CA LYS A 73 26.89 -5.27 26.11
C LYS A 73 25.67 -4.54 26.64
N GLU A 74 25.71 -3.22 26.58
CA GLU A 74 24.66 -2.32 27.05
C GLU A 74 24.61 -1.09 26.13
N TYR A 75 23.40 -0.55 25.94
CA TYR A 75 23.14 0.66 25.19
C TYR A 75 22.64 1.73 26.15
N ASN A 76 23.29 2.90 26.11
CA ASN A 76 23.00 4.01 27.00
C ASN A 76 22.19 5.09 26.28
N LEU A 77 21.32 5.76 27.02
CA LEU A 77 20.64 7.00 26.66
C LEU A 77 20.81 8.02 27.78
N THR A 78 21.20 9.23 27.42
CA THR A 78 21.11 10.43 28.25
C THR A 78 19.84 11.20 27.89
N LEU A 79 19.10 11.65 28.88
CA LEU A 79 17.92 12.48 28.71
C LEU A 79 18.19 13.91 29.16
N LYS A 80 17.52 14.87 28.52
CA LYS A 80 17.48 16.27 28.94
C LYS A 80 16.03 16.72 28.95
N ASN A 81 15.55 17.24 30.09
CA ASN A 81 14.15 17.61 30.27
C ASN A 81 13.18 16.45 29.94
N ASN A 82 13.51 15.23 30.38
CA ASN A 82 12.79 13.99 30.07
C ASN A 82 12.67 13.63 28.57
N GLN A 83 13.45 14.26 27.69
CA GLN A 83 13.49 13.94 26.26
C GLN A 83 14.82 13.24 25.90
N PRO A 84 14.82 12.31 24.92
CA PRO A 84 16.06 11.71 24.41
C PRO A 84 17.05 12.77 23.94
N TYR A 85 18.29 12.71 24.43
CA TYR A 85 19.33 13.68 24.08
C TYR A 85 20.53 13.02 23.39
N ASP A 86 21.13 12.00 23.98
CA ASP A 86 22.31 11.35 23.40
C ASP A 86 22.28 9.86 23.71
N GLY A 87 22.25 9.02 22.68
CA GLY A 87 22.24 7.56 22.85
C GLY A 87 21.02 6.85 22.26
N TYR A 88 20.82 5.59 22.66
CA TYR A 88 19.89 4.66 22.04
C TYR A 88 18.64 4.43 22.88
N VAL A 89 17.48 4.35 22.25
CA VAL A 89 16.22 4.10 22.94
C VAL A 89 15.28 3.26 22.07
N LYS A 90 14.58 2.31 22.71
CA LYS A 90 13.41 1.67 22.09
C LYS A 90 12.31 2.71 21.91
N SER A 91 11.93 2.95 20.66
CA SER A 91 10.81 3.80 20.29
C SER A 91 9.50 3.22 20.82
N GLU A 92 8.54 4.11 21.07
CA GLU A 92 7.14 3.70 21.27
C GLU A 92 6.50 3.24 19.95
N GLU A 93 7.01 3.74 18.82
CA GLU A 93 6.63 3.29 17.49
C GLU A 93 7.09 1.84 17.26
N LYS A 94 6.20 1.05 16.68
CA LYS A 94 6.43 -0.36 16.37
C LYS A 94 6.01 -0.67 14.95
N ILE A 95 6.76 -1.57 14.32
CA ILE A 95 6.40 -2.16 13.03
C ILE A 95 5.42 -3.29 13.32
N LEU A 96 4.29 -3.33 12.60
CA LEU A 96 3.23 -4.35 12.76
C LEU A 96 2.73 -4.49 14.21
N GLY A 97 2.69 -3.40 14.98
CA GLY A 97 2.19 -3.40 16.37
C GLY A 97 3.11 -4.08 17.41
N GLU A 98 4.10 -4.85 16.96
CA GLU A 98 4.88 -5.74 17.85
C GLU A 98 6.38 -5.47 17.82
N ILE A 99 6.95 -5.21 16.64
CA ILE A 99 8.40 -5.15 16.47
C ILE A 99 8.89 -3.76 16.89
N PRO A 100 9.69 -3.64 17.97
CA PRO A 100 10.20 -2.35 18.41
C PRO A 100 11.12 -1.74 17.36
N ILE A 101 11.25 -0.43 17.39
CA ILE A 101 12.23 0.31 16.61
C ILE A 101 13.27 0.88 17.57
N ILE A 102 14.56 0.88 17.21
CA ILE A 102 15.60 1.52 18.04
C ILE A 102 15.99 2.86 17.43
N ASN A 103 15.80 3.95 18.16
CA ASN A 103 16.23 5.27 17.76
C ASN A 103 17.60 5.61 18.38
N TYR A 104 18.41 6.38 17.67
CA TYR A 104 19.65 6.96 18.17
C TYR A 104 19.64 8.48 17.99
N TYR A 105 19.89 9.18 19.10
CA TYR A 105 19.91 10.63 19.15
C TYR A 105 21.34 11.15 19.35
N GLU A 106 21.67 12.26 18.70
CA GLU A 106 22.84 13.08 19.00
C GLU A 106 22.37 14.49 19.35
N LYS A 107 22.69 14.96 20.56
CA LYS A 107 22.33 16.30 21.06
C LYS A 107 20.84 16.67 20.89
N GLY A 108 19.95 15.69 21.03
CA GLY A 108 18.49 15.84 20.92
C GLY A 108 17.95 15.70 19.49
N VAL A 109 18.79 15.40 18.51
CA VAL A 109 18.38 15.20 17.12
C VAL A 109 18.42 13.72 16.78
N LEU A 110 17.33 13.18 16.22
CA LEU A 110 17.31 11.82 15.69
C LEU A 110 18.26 11.74 14.49
N THR A 111 19.33 10.96 14.62
CA THR A 111 20.33 10.80 13.55
C THR A 111 20.25 9.42 12.93
N LYS A 112 19.84 8.40 13.69
CA LYS A 112 19.69 7.03 13.18
C LYS A 112 18.50 6.31 13.77
N GLN A 113 18.00 5.36 13.00
CA GLN A 113 16.99 4.40 13.42
C GLN A 113 17.43 3.00 12.98
N TYR A 114 17.20 2.01 13.83
CA TYR A 114 17.52 0.62 13.57
C TYR A 114 16.25 -0.21 13.60
N THR A 115 16.12 -1.04 12.59
CA THR A 115 15.00 -1.96 12.40
C THR A 115 15.54 -3.34 12.06
N TYR A 116 14.63 -4.28 11.88
CA TYR A 116 14.91 -5.68 11.71
C TYR A 116 14.34 -6.18 10.38
N ASN A 117 15.12 -6.98 9.64
CA ASN A 117 14.63 -7.62 8.42
C ASN A 117 13.82 -8.89 8.73
N TYR A 118 12.52 -8.71 8.96
CA TYR A 118 11.60 -9.81 9.30
C TYR A 118 11.39 -10.87 8.21
N LEU A 119 11.92 -10.69 7.00
CA LEU A 119 11.89 -11.74 5.98
C LEU A 119 13.07 -12.72 6.06
N LYS A 120 14.07 -12.45 6.92
CA LYS A 120 15.33 -13.21 6.93
C LYS A 120 15.47 -14.23 8.06
N GLU A 121 14.70 -14.18 9.15
CA GLU A 121 14.84 -15.17 10.22
C GLU A 121 13.68 -16.15 10.28
N GLU A 122 14.05 -17.43 10.47
CA GLU A 122 13.12 -18.53 10.64
C GLU A 122 12.87 -18.90 12.11
N ASP A 123 13.72 -18.52 13.08
CA ASP A 123 13.57 -19.05 14.45
C ASP A 123 14.50 -18.39 15.49
N SER A 124 14.25 -17.13 15.87
CA SER A 124 15.00 -16.51 16.97
C SER A 124 14.08 -15.81 17.97
N SER A 125 14.29 -16.09 19.25
CA SER A 125 13.61 -15.43 20.37
C SER A 125 14.08 -13.98 20.58
N HIS A 126 14.97 -13.46 19.71
CA HIS A 126 15.63 -12.17 19.87
C HIS A 126 15.84 -11.46 18.54
N PHE A 127 15.19 -10.31 18.37
CA PHE A 127 15.40 -9.47 17.18
C PHE A 127 16.83 -8.93 17.13
N GLU A 128 17.64 -9.38 16.15
CA GLU A 128 18.90 -8.74 15.77
C GLU A 128 18.64 -7.58 14.80
N TYR A 129 18.83 -6.34 15.25
CA TYR A 129 18.59 -5.17 14.42
C TYR A 129 19.73 -4.98 13.41
N ASP A 130 19.46 -5.28 12.14
CA ASP A 130 20.46 -5.33 11.06
C ASP A 130 20.26 -4.25 9.99
N LEU A 131 19.13 -3.54 10.01
CA LEU A 131 18.81 -2.48 9.06
C LEU A 131 18.97 -1.10 9.72
N GLU A 132 19.84 -0.25 9.16
CA GLU A 132 20.08 1.13 9.62
C GLU A 132 19.43 2.14 8.66
N THR A 133 18.75 3.12 9.26
CA THR A 133 18.21 4.31 8.59
C THR A 133 18.91 5.54 9.16
N ILE A 134 19.38 6.43 8.28
CA ILE A 134 20.14 7.64 8.61
C ILE A 134 19.28 8.85 8.32
N PHE A 135 19.25 9.78 9.27
CA PHE A 135 18.53 11.05 9.17
C PHE A 135 19.51 12.21 9.04
N GLU A 136 19.13 13.19 8.23
CA GLU A 136 19.81 14.48 8.14
C GLU A 136 18.73 15.56 8.00
N ASN A 137 18.80 16.60 8.83
CA ASN A 137 17.79 17.67 8.89
C ASN A 137 16.35 17.13 9.05
N ASN A 138 16.17 16.15 9.94
CA ASN A 138 14.89 15.47 10.20
C ASN A 138 14.27 14.76 8.98
N LYS A 139 15.06 14.47 7.95
CA LYS A 139 14.63 13.71 6.77
C LYS A 139 15.47 12.45 6.63
N ILE A 140 14.87 11.38 6.13
CA ILE A 140 15.60 10.16 5.82
C ILE A 140 16.55 10.45 4.65
N LYS A 141 17.85 10.33 4.93
CA LYS A 141 18.91 10.40 3.92
C LYS A 141 19.09 9.07 3.23
N SER A 142 19.11 7.98 3.99
CA SER A 142 19.30 6.62 3.48
C SER A 142 18.73 5.58 4.43
N GLY A 143 18.35 4.40 3.91
CA GLY A 143 17.81 3.30 4.69
C GLY A 143 16.33 3.07 4.40
N TYR A 144 15.55 2.65 5.39
CA TYR A 144 14.14 2.28 5.21
C TYR A 144 13.22 3.14 6.06
N GLU A 145 12.08 3.51 5.49
CA GLU A 145 10.92 4.05 6.17
C GLU A 145 9.83 2.99 6.21
N TYR A 146 9.33 2.68 7.40
CA TYR A 146 8.20 1.78 7.60
C TYR A 146 6.93 2.60 7.79
N ILE A 147 5.91 2.29 7.00
CA ILE A 147 4.67 3.05 6.92
C ILE A 147 3.53 2.10 7.32
N SER A 148 3.01 2.29 8.52
CA SER A 148 1.83 1.56 9.00
C SER A 148 0.56 2.38 8.76
N LEU A 149 -0.51 1.73 8.30
CA LEU A 149 -1.81 2.36 8.05
C LEU A 149 -2.78 2.21 9.23
N GLY A 150 -2.27 1.85 10.40
CA GLY A 150 -3.09 1.63 11.61
C GLY A 150 -3.79 0.27 11.65
N ASN A 151 -3.83 -0.46 10.52
CA ASN A 151 -4.11 -1.89 10.49
C ASN A 151 -2.78 -2.68 10.51
N GLU A 152 -2.74 -3.80 11.23
CA GLU A 152 -1.54 -4.65 11.35
C GLU A 152 -1.38 -5.60 10.14
N SER A 153 -2.26 -5.50 9.14
CA SER A 153 -2.33 -6.41 8.00
C SER A 153 -1.59 -5.91 6.77
N VAL A 154 -1.23 -4.62 6.70
CA VAL A 154 -0.50 -4.05 5.56
C VAL A 154 0.61 -3.13 6.04
N LEU A 155 1.80 -3.28 5.45
CA LEU A 155 2.99 -2.49 5.77
C LEU A 155 3.63 -1.96 4.49
N GLY A 156 3.76 -0.64 4.41
CA GLY A 156 4.57 0.02 3.39
C GLY A 156 6.04 0.12 3.83
N ILE A 157 6.97 -0.08 2.89
CA ILE A 157 8.41 0.00 3.14
C ILE A 157 9.04 0.82 2.03
N ALA A 158 9.37 2.08 2.29
CA ALA A 158 10.06 2.93 1.33
C ALA A 158 11.57 2.89 1.60
N GLN A 159 12.36 2.57 0.58
CA GLN A 159 13.82 2.61 0.67
C GLN A 159 14.34 3.93 0.13
N TYR A 160 15.24 4.55 0.88
CA TYR A 160 15.88 5.82 0.56
C TYR A 160 17.36 5.67 0.25
N SER A 161 17.82 6.46 -0.71
CA SER A 161 19.24 6.70 -0.95
C SER A 161 19.44 8.17 -1.34
N ASN A 162 20.31 8.87 -0.61
CA ASN A 162 20.57 10.29 -0.77
C ASN A 162 19.29 11.14 -0.88
N PHE A 163 18.40 11.02 0.11
CA PHE A 163 17.11 11.71 0.22
C PHE A 163 16.06 11.36 -0.84
N LYS A 164 16.33 10.40 -1.74
CA LYS A 164 15.40 9.97 -2.78
C LYS A 164 14.89 8.56 -2.51
N ILE A 165 13.61 8.33 -2.79
CA ILE A 165 13.02 6.99 -2.75
C ILE A 165 13.55 6.20 -3.94
N THR A 166 14.15 5.04 -3.68
CA THR A 166 14.69 4.13 -4.69
C THR A 166 13.84 2.89 -4.87
N SER A 167 13.10 2.48 -3.83
CA SER A 167 12.10 1.45 -3.94
C SER A 167 10.96 1.67 -2.96
N PHE A 168 9.85 1.03 -3.23
CA PHE A 168 8.71 0.93 -2.34
C PHE A 168 8.18 -0.51 -2.37
N HIS A 169 7.99 -1.09 -1.20
CA HIS A 169 7.40 -2.41 -1.04
C HIS A 169 6.10 -2.30 -0.24
N ILE A 170 5.12 -3.11 -0.59
CA ILE A 170 3.88 -3.26 0.15
C ILE A 170 3.78 -4.71 0.56
N ASP A 171 3.79 -4.94 1.86
CA ASP A 171 3.69 -6.26 2.46
C ASP A 171 2.30 -6.42 3.05
N ALA A 172 1.56 -7.40 2.55
CA ALA A 172 0.23 -7.75 3.01
C ALA A 172 0.25 -9.10 3.72
N PHE A 173 -0.27 -9.13 4.94
CA PHE A 173 -0.29 -10.26 5.84
C PHE A 173 -1.72 -10.72 6.09
N ALA A 174 -1.95 -12.03 5.93
CA ALA A 174 -3.16 -12.72 6.35
C ALA A 174 -2.76 -14.01 7.09
N MET A 175 -3.70 -14.62 7.82
CA MET A 175 -3.46 -15.74 8.74
C MET A 175 -2.56 -16.87 8.18
N HIS A 176 -2.62 -17.12 6.87
CA HIS A 176 -1.78 -18.11 6.17
C HIS A 176 -1.24 -17.61 4.82
N ALA A 177 -1.19 -16.30 4.60
CA ALA A 177 -0.73 -15.75 3.34
C ALA A 177 0.14 -14.50 3.56
N PHE A 178 1.22 -14.44 2.78
CA PHE A 178 2.09 -13.28 2.67
C PHE A 178 2.19 -12.91 1.20
N ALA A 179 1.98 -11.62 0.90
CA ALA A 179 2.24 -11.07 -0.42
C ALA A 179 3.09 -9.81 -0.27
N ARG A 180 4.19 -9.74 -1.04
CA ARG A 180 4.96 -8.51 -1.20
C ARG A 180 4.85 -8.03 -2.64
N PHE A 181 4.44 -6.78 -2.80
CA PHE A 181 4.46 -6.06 -4.07
C PHE A 181 5.63 -5.09 -4.06
N SER A 182 6.45 -5.11 -5.10
CA SER A 182 7.69 -4.33 -5.16
C SER A 182 7.66 -3.35 -6.31
N PHE A 183 8.09 -2.12 -6.05
CA PHE A 183 8.29 -1.04 -7.00
C PHE A 183 9.73 -0.55 -6.86
N GLU A 184 10.59 -0.82 -7.85
CA GLU A 184 12.03 -0.54 -7.76
C GLU A 184 12.50 0.34 -8.91
N LEU A 185 13.13 1.47 -8.58
CA LEU A 185 13.72 2.35 -9.58
C LEU A 185 15.11 1.83 -9.97
N LYS A 186 15.26 1.38 -11.22
CA LYS A 186 16.53 0.90 -11.78
C LYS A 186 16.75 1.49 -13.16
N ASN A 187 17.89 2.15 -13.38
CA ASN A 187 18.28 2.71 -14.67
C ASN A 187 17.17 3.58 -15.32
N HIS A 188 16.54 4.47 -14.53
CA HIS A 188 15.41 5.33 -14.95
C HIS A 188 14.12 4.58 -15.34
N LYS A 189 14.02 3.29 -15.02
CA LYS A 189 12.81 2.48 -15.19
C LYS A 189 12.23 2.13 -13.83
N LEU A 190 10.92 2.01 -13.75
CA LEU A 190 10.25 1.46 -12.58
C LEU A 190 9.94 -0.01 -12.84
N LEU A 191 10.59 -0.90 -12.11
CA LEU A 191 10.31 -2.33 -12.12
C LEU A 191 9.20 -2.60 -11.10
N VAL A 192 8.17 -3.33 -11.53
CA VAL A 192 7.07 -3.76 -10.69
C VAL A 192 7.02 -5.28 -10.67
N SER A 193 6.97 -5.87 -9.49
CA SER A 193 6.95 -7.33 -9.32
C SER A 193 6.16 -7.75 -8.08
N LYS A 194 5.86 -9.04 -8.00
CA LYS A 194 5.32 -9.70 -6.82
C LYS A 194 6.35 -10.70 -6.30
N PHE A 195 6.53 -10.78 -4.99
CA PHE A 195 7.48 -11.69 -4.36
C PHE A 195 7.18 -13.16 -4.73
N MET A 196 8.24 -13.91 -5.04
CA MET A 196 8.22 -15.28 -5.59
C MET A 196 7.53 -15.46 -6.95
N ASP A 197 7.13 -14.37 -7.62
CA ASP A 197 6.64 -14.44 -8.99
C ASP A 197 7.80 -14.23 -9.98
N GLU A 198 7.83 -15.03 -11.04
CA GLU A 198 8.79 -14.92 -12.15
C GLU A 198 8.40 -13.80 -13.14
N SER A 199 7.19 -13.26 -13.00
CA SER A 199 6.67 -12.18 -13.82
C SER A 199 6.91 -10.79 -13.23
N SER A 200 7.16 -9.83 -14.11
CA SER A 200 7.34 -8.42 -13.74
C SER A 200 6.92 -7.49 -14.86
N ILE A 201 6.73 -6.22 -14.51
CA ILE A 201 6.49 -5.13 -15.45
C ILE A 201 7.64 -4.13 -15.36
N SER A 202 8.15 -3.69 -16.50
CA SER A 202 9.07 -2.55 -16.57
C SER A 202 8.36 -1.36 -17.16
N ILE A 203 8.17 -0.32 -16.36
CA ILE A 203 7.60 0.96 -16.79
C ILE A 203 8.74 1.90 -17.18
N THR A 204 8.57 2.58 -18.31
CA THR A 204 9.50 3.56 -18.86
C THR A 204 8.76 4.84 -19.22
N SER A 205 9.42 5.99 -19.09
CA SER A 205 8.90 7.28 -19.53
C SER A 205 9.78 7.84 -20.65
N ASN A 206 9.16 8.36 -21.70
CA ASN A 206 9.85 9.14 -22.74
C ASN A 206 9.62 10.66 -22.59
N GLY A 207 9.03 11.10 -21.46
CA GLY A 207 8.69 12.49 -21.16
C GLY A 207 7.33 12.96 -21.71
N LYS A 208 6.66 12.16 -22.54
CA LYS A 208 5.29 12.44 -23.05
C LYS A 208 4.32 11.28 -22.81
N GLU A 209 4.85 10.09 -22.67
CA GLU A 209 4.10 8.86 -22.50
C GLU A 209 4.86 7.90 -21.61
N LEU A 210 4.08 7.20 -20.79
CA LEU A 210 4.51 6.06 -20.02
C LEU A 210 4.18 4.78 -20.79
N ASN A 211 5.17 3.90 -20.91
CA ASN A 211 5.06 2.62 -21.57
C ASN A 211 5.41 1.50 -20.59
N ALA A 212 4.78 0.34 -20.72
CA ALA A 212 5.02 -0.82 -19.89
C ALA A 212 5.37 -2.04 -20.73
N ASP A 213 6.38 -2.79 -20.31
CA ASP A 213 6.76 -4.08 -20.88
C ASP A 213 6.54 -5.18 -19.84
N PHE A 214 5.85 -6.26 -20.21
CA PHE A 214 5.65 -7.44 -19.38
C PHE A 214 6.76 -8.46 -19.65
N TYR A 215 7.33 -8.98 -18.56
CA TYR A 215 8.38 -9.97 -18.54
C TYR A 215 7.91 -11.21 -17.79
N LYS A 216 8.41 -12.37 -18.22
CA LYS A 216 8.32 -13.64 -17.47
C LYS A 216 9.68 -14.33 -17.58
N ASN A 217 10.22 -14.80 -16.46
CA ASN A 217 11.54 -15.43 -16.45
C ASN A 217 12.63 -14.54 -17.07
N ASN A 218 12.59 -13.24 -16.77
CA ASN A 218 13.47 -12.21 -17.32
C ASN A 218 13.43 -12.05 -18.86
N GLN A 219 12.49 -12.69 -19.55
CA GLN A 219 12.28 -12.53 -20.98
C GLN A 219 11.11 -11.59 -21.22
N LYS A 220 11.31 -10.61 -22.10
CA LYS A 220 10.24 -9.71 -22.53
C LYS A 220 9.23 -10.51 -23.35
N ILE A 221 7.99 -10.56 -22.86
CA ILE A 221 6.90 -11.24 -23.55
C ILE A 221 6.17 -10.24 -24.46
N GLU A 222 5.89 -9.05 -23.94
CA GLU A 222 5.03 -8.08 -24.63
C GLU A 222 5.19 -6.64 -24.14
N THR A 223 5.00 -5.67 -25.04
CA THR A 223 4.75 -4.25 -24.71
C THR A 223 3.26 -3.95 -24.62
N ALA A 224 2.85 -3.25 -23.55
CA ALA A 224 1.49 -2.87 -23.26
C ALA A 224 0.85 -2.11 -24.42
N LYS A 225 -0.44 -2.40 -24.62
CA LYS A 225 -1.29 -1.76 -25.62
C LYS A 225 -2.50 -1.18 -24.91
N PRO A 226 -3.09 -0.11 -25.45
CA PRO A 226 -4.26 0.52 -24.82
C PRO A 226 -5.35 -0.53 -24.54
N ALA A 227 -5.77 -0.64 -23.28
CA ALA A 227 -6.87 -1.53 -22.89
C ALA A 227 -8.18 -1.17 -23.62
N PHE A 228 -8.33 0.11 -23.96
CA PHE A 228 -9.44 0.67 -24.70
C PHE A 228 -8.93 1.38 -25.94
N THR A 229 -9.63 1.20 -27.06
CA THR A 229 -9.43 2.00 -28.27
C THR A 229 -10.62 2.93 -28.41
N GLN A 230 -10.36 4.24 -28.38
CA GLN A 230 -11.41 5.23 -28.60
C GLN A 230 -11.91 5.14 -30.04
N VAL A 231 -13.23 5.07 -30.21
CA VAL A 231 -13.91 4.95 -31.50
C VAL A 231 -15.07 5.94 -31.58
N SER A 232 -15.81 5.94 -32.69
CA SER A 232 -17.04 6.72 -32.83
C SER A 232 -18.25 5.94 -32.28
N LYS A 233 -19.26 6.66 -31.78
CA LYS A 233 -20.57 6.10 -31.41
C LYS A 233 -21.17 5.34 -32.60
N GLY A 234 -21.75 4.16 -32.36
CA GLY A 234 -22.27 3.29 -33.44
C GLY A 234 -21.24 2.34 -34.06
N THR A 235 -19.98 2.37 -33.62
CA THR A 235 -18.99 1.37 -34.06
C THR A 235 -19.41 -0.03 -33.57
N PRO A 236 -19.33 -1.08 -34.41
CA PRO A 236 -19.61 -2.46 -33.99
C PRO A 236 -18.85 -2.87 -32.73
N ASN A 237 -19.53 -3.54 -31.80
CA ASN A 237 -18.97 -4.05 -30.54
C ASN A 237 -18.35 -2.97 -29.64
N ALA A 238 -18.75 -1.70 -29.79
CA ALA A 238 -18.31 -0.62 -28.93
C ALA A 238 -19.21 -0.45 -27.70
N THR A 239 -18.64 0.09 -26.63
CA THR A 239 -19.38 0.62 -25.49
C THR A 239 -19.28 2.14 -25.53
N VAL A 240 -20.40 2.83 -25.29
CA VAL A 240 -20.45 4.28 -25.04
C VAL A 240 -20.72 4.48 -23.56
N ILE A 241 -19.87 5.26 -22.90
CA ILE A 241 -20.12 5.74 -21.54
C ILE A 241 -20.62 7.18 -21.63
N TYR A 242 -21.77 7.42 -21.01
CA TYR A 242 -22.33 8.74 -20.79
C TYR A 242 -21.88 9.22 -19.41
N TYR A 243 -21.25 10.39 -19.35
CA TYR A 243 -20.72 10.94 -18.10
C TYR A 243 -20.90 12.46 -18.02
N SER A 244 -20.85 13.01 -16.80
CA SER A 244 -20.87 14.45 -16.57
C SER A 244 -20.04 14.81 -15.35
N LYS A 245 -19.13 15.78 -15.51
CA LYS A 245 -18.26 16.28 -14.43
C LYS A 245 -18.94 17.34 -13.55
N ASN A 246 -19.97 18.00 -14.07
CA ASN A 246 -20.63 19.16 -13.45
C ASN A 246 -22.16 19.05 -13.43
N GLU A 247 -22.70 17.86 -13.74
CA GLU A 247 -24.13 17.53 -13.79
C GLU A 247 -24.98 18.34 -14.78
N THR A 248 -24.36 19.19 -15.60
CA THR A 248 -25.05 20.06 -16.54
C THR A 248 -24.72 19.72 -17.98
N GLU A 249 -23.49 19.27 -18.26
CA GLU A 249 -23.04 18.90 -19.60
C GLU A 249 -22.90 17.37 -19.71
N LEU A 250 -23.64 16.77 -20.64
CA LEU A 250 -23.51 15.36 -21.00
C LEU A 250 -22.31 15.18 -21.93
N LYS A 251 -21.41 14.26 -21.58
CA LYS A 251 -20.28 13.86 -22.42
C LYS A 251 -20.37 12.39 -22.75
N GLU A 252 -19.85 12.04 -23.92
CA GLU A 252 -19.82 10.67 -24.42
C GLU A 252 -18.36 10.23 -24.60
N TYR A 253 -18.07 9.00 -24.18
CA TYR A 253 -16.80 8.34 -24.47
C TYR A 253 -17.06 6.95 -25.04
N ALA A 254 -16.84 6.80 -26.34
CA ALA A 254 -17.05 5.55 -27.06
C ALA A 254 -15.72 4.79 -27.23
N PHE A 255 -15.71 3.50 -26.89
CA PHE A 255 -14.52 2.66 -27.01
C PHE A 255 -14.83 1.21 -27.36
N THR A 256 -13.85 0.52 -27.95
CA THR A 256 -13.82 -0.95 -28.01
C THR A 256 -12.82 -1.49 -27.00
N ARG A 257 -13.13 -2.64 -26.39
CA ARG A 257 -12.23 -3.31 -25.43
C ARG A 257 -11.24 -4.21 -26.15
N ASN A 258 -9.95 -4.08 -25.82
CA ASN A 258 -8.90 -4.96 -26.33
C ASN A 258 -8.65 -6.17 -25.39
N THR A 259 -9.72 -6.79 -24.89
CA THR A 259 -9.68 -7.75 -23.76
C THR A 259 -9.17 -9.14 -24.11
N LYS A 260 -9.35 -9.63 -25.34
CA LYS A 260 -8.99 -11.02 -25.71
C LYS A 260 -7.51 -11.36 -25.53
N ARG A 261 -6.61 -10.36 -25.52
CA ARG A 261 -5.17 -10.58 -25.32
C ARG A 261 -4.78 -10.48 -23.84
N LEU A 262 -5.33 -9.50 -23.13
CA LEU A 262 -4.98 -9.20 -21.74
C LEU A 262 -5.39 -10.35 -20.79
N LEU A 263 -6.59 -10.90 -20.97
CA LEU A 263 -7.18 -11.96 -20.13
C LEU A 263 -6.52 -13.34 -20.33
N ASN A 264 -5.90 -13.59 -21.48
CA ASN A 264 -5.33 -14.91 -21.80
C ASN A 264 -3.85 -15.05 -21.41
N PHE A 265 -3.13 -13.95 -21.21
CA PHE A 265 -1.68 -13.98 -21.01
C PHE A 265 -1.22 -13.50 -19.64
N ILE A 266 -1.87 -12.50 -19.04
CA ILE A 266 -1.35 -11.84 -17.82
C ILE A 266 -2.23 -12.12 -16.61
N GLU A 267 -3.55 -11.95 -16.75
CA GLU A 267 -4.50 -12.13 -15.64
C GLU A 267 -4.42 -13.52 -14.97
N PRO A 268 -4.33 -14.65 -15.70
CA PRO A 268 -4.27 -15.98 -15.07
C PRO A 268 -2.96 -16.21 -14.31
N GLN A 269 -1.94 -15.38 -14.54
CA GLN A 269 -0.63 -15.50 -13.92
C GLN A 269 -0.50 -14.60 -12.71
N ASN A 270 -0.95 -13.34 -12.81
CA ASN A 270 -0.86 -12.36 -11.73
C ASN A 270 -1.85 -11.20 -11.92
N GLU A 271 -2.91 -11.21 -11.11
CA GLU A 271 -3.95 -10.18 -11.09
C GLU A 271 -3.40 -8.77 -10.76
N PHE A 272 -2.46 -8.67 -9.81
CA PHE A 272 -1.84 -7.39 -9.46
C PHE A 272 -1.08 -6.77 -10.64
N LEU A 273 -0.23 -7.57 -11.32
CA LEU A 273 0.48 -7.09 -12.48
C LEU A 273 -0.48 -6.76 -13.62
N PHE A 274 -1.54 -7.54 -13.81
CA PHE A 274 -2.59 -7.23 -14.79
C PHE A 274 -3.22 -5.85 -14.54
N LEU A 275 -3.64 -5.56 -13.30
CA LEU A 275 -4.23 -4.27 -12.93
C LEU A 275 -3.32 -3.09 -13.28
N ILE A 276 -2.01 -3.24 -13.05
CA ILE A 276 -1.01 -2.22 -13.39
C ILE A 276 -0.81 -2.14 -14.90
N TYR A 277 -0.67 -3.28 -15.57
CA TYR A 277 -0.36 -3.36 -17.00
C TYR A 277 -1.42 -2.69 -17.87
N THR A 278 -2.70 -2.87 -17.52
CA THR A 278 -3.84 -2.31 -18.25
C THR A 278 -3.90 -0.77 -18.21
N LYS A 279 -3.13 -0.13 -17.32
CA LYS A 279 -3.02 1.33 -17.26
C LYS A 279 -2.14 1.92 -18.38
N PHE A 280 -1.45 1.08 -19.15
CA PHE A 280 -0.47 1.53 -20.14
C PHE A 280 -0.85 1.16 -21.59
N PRO A 281 -0.38 1.94 -22.59
CA PRO A 281 0.38 3.18 -22.45
C PRO A 281 -0.49 4.33 -21.91
N HIS A 282 0.13 5.28 -21.23
CA HIS A 282 -0.56 6.43 -20.64
C HIS A 282 0.15 7.73 -21.01
N LYS A 283 -0.59 8.68 -21.60
CA LYS A 283 -0.07 10.00 -21.97
C LYS A 283 0.17 10.83 -20.72
N SER A 284 1.42 11.02 -20.35
CA SER A 284 1.83 11.76 -19.16
C SER A 284 3.29 12.18 -19.27
N SER A 285 3.62 13.33 -18.68
CA SER A 285 4.99 13.82 -18.56
C SER A 285 5.69 13.35 -17.28
N LEU A 286 5.03 12.52 -16.46
CA LEU A 286 5.62 12.00 -15.22
C LEU A 286 6.89 11.17 -15.52
N SER A 287 7.90 11.33 -14.68
CA SER A 287 9.05 10.43 -14.65
C SER A 287 8.73 9.18 -13.81
N CYS A 288 9.55 8.12 -13.94
CA CYS A 288 9.43 6.94 -13.07
C CYS A 288 9.67 7.28 -11.58
N GLU A 289 10.50 8.29 -11.29
CA GLU A 289 10.70 8.81 -9.93
C GLU A 289 9.41 9.48 -9.41
N ASP A 290 8.73 10.27 -10.24
CA ASP A 290 7.44 10.89 -9.86
C ASP A 290 6.36 9.84 -9.58
N ILE A 291 6.30 8.78 -10.39
CA ILE A 291 5.36 7.67 -10.18
C ILE A 291 5.64 7.01 -8.82
N LEU A 292 6.90 6.69 -8.53
CA LEU A 292 7.29 6.07 -7.26
C LEU A 292 6.98 6.96 -6.05
N ASN A 293 7.27 8.26 -6.15
CA ASN A 293 6.93 9.22 -5.10
C ASN A 293 5.41 9.32 -4.88
N LYS A 294 4.61 9.33 -5.96
CA LYS A 294 3.14 9.33 -5.87
C LYS A 294 2.58 8.05 -5.29
N LEU A 295 3.16 6.88 -5.60
CA LEU A 295 2.79 5.60 -5.00
C LEU A 295 2.94 5.64 -3.47
N VAL A 296 4.10 6.09 -2.99
CA VAL A 296 4.36 6.22 -1.55
C VAL A 296 3.42 7.22 -0.89
N ALA A 297 3.19 8.38 -1.53
CA ALA A 297 2.29 9.41 -1.02
C ALA A 297 0.83 8.92 -0.96
N ASN A 298 0.35 8.23 -2.00
CA ASN A 298 -0.99 7.66 -2.02
C ASN A 298 -1.16 6.61 -0.92
N PHE A 299 -0.18 5.71 -0.76
CA PHE A 299 -0.22 4.72 0.31
C PHE A 299 -0.32 5.37 1.69
N LYS A 300 0.50 6.39 1.98
CA LYS A 300 0.47 7.12 3.26
C LYS A 300 -0.87 7.79 3.58
N ASN A 301 -1.65 8.13 2.55
CA ASN A 301 -2.93 8.85 2.70
C ASN A 301 -4.14 7.91 2.64
N ASP A 302 -3.96 6.61 2.42
CA ASP A 302 -5.05 5.64 2.28
C ASP A 302 -5.25 4.87 3.60
N GLU A 303 -6.18 5.34 4.43
CA GLU A 303 -6.51 4.69 5.71
C GLU A 303 -7.07 3.27 5.53
N ASN A 304 -7.64 2.94 4.36
CA ASN A 304 -8.30 1.67 4.08
C ASN A 304 -7.67 0.93 2.89
N PHE A 305 -6.35 1.06 2.70
CA PHE A 305 -5.57 0.54 1.57
C PHE A 305 -6.33 -0.40 0.62
N GLU A 306 -6.70 0.14 -0.54
CA GLU A 306 -7.22 -0.65 -1.64
C GLU A 306 -6.21 -0.69 -2.78
N LEU A 307 -5.86 -1.90 -3.22
CA LEU A 307 -4.85 -2.11 -4.26
C LEU A 307 -5.19 -1.38 -5.57
N ASP A 308 -6.48 -1.28 -5.90
CA ASP A 308 -6.98 -0.58 -7.09
C ASP A 308 -6.73 0.94 -7.03
N ASN A 309 -6.66 1.53 -5.84
CA ASN A 309 -6.46 2.96 -5.64
C ASN A 309 -4.98 3.37 -5.76
N LEU A 310 -4.06 2.39 -5.70
CA LEU A 310 -2.63 2.63 -5.67
C LEU A 310 -2.13 3.43 -6.90
N LEU A 311 -2.69 3.13 -8.08
CA LEU A 311 -2.41 3.85 -9.34
C LEU A 311 -3.58 4.71 -9.83
N SER A 312 -4.47 5.15 -8.94
CA SER A 312 -5.61 6.02 -9.29
C SER A 312 -5.21 7.32 -10.01
N PHE A 313 -3.99 7.81 -9.78
CA PHE A 313 -3.45 8.99 -10.48
C PHE A 313 -3.09 8.74 -11.96
N ILE A 314 -3.14 7.49 -12.43
CA ILE A 314 -2.98 7.10 -13.83
C ILE A 314 -4.37 6.77 -14.39
N GLU A 315 -5.06 7.82 -14.84
CA GLU A 315 -6.40 7.69 -15.44
C GLU A 315 -6.30 7.13 -16.86
N THR A 316 -7.03 6.04 -17.15
CA THR A 316 -7.12 5.44 -18.50
C THR A 316 -8.32 5.93 -19.31
N VAL A 317 -9.23 6.62 -18.65
CA VAL A 317 -10.50 7.10 -19.19
C VAL A 317 -10.74 8.54 -18.73
N PRO A 318 -11.48 9.37 -19.48
CA PRO A 318 -11.63 10.80 -19.18
C PRO A 318 -12.66 11.11 -18.08
N PHE A 319 -13.10 10.09 -17.34
CA PHE A 319 -14.17 10.16 -16.34
C PHE A 319 -13.85 9.32 -15.10
N GLN A 320 -14.45 9.70 -13.97
CA GLN A 320 -14.44 8.93 -12.73
C GLN A 320 -15.73 8.11 -12.58
N PRO A 321 -15.76 7.01 -11.81
CA PRO A 321 -16.97 6.19 -11.64
C PRO A 321 -18.21 6.99 -11.20
N LYS A 322 -18.03 7.95 -10.27
CA LYS A 322 -19.10 8.83 -9.79
C LYS A 322 -19.66 9.81 -10.84
N GLU A 323 -18.92 10.05 -11.93
CA GLU A 323 -19.31 10.94 -13.01
C GLU A 323 -20.17 10.24 -14.05
N VAL A 324 -20.18 8.89 -14.05
CA VAL A 324 -20.96 8.07 -14.98
C VAL A 324 -22.46 8.27 -14.73
N ILE A 325 -23.20 8.38 -15.83
CA ILE A 325 -24.67 8.50 -15.86
C ILE A 325 -25.28 7.20 -16.37
N GLY A 326 -24.65 6.56 -17.34
CA GLY A 326 -25.04 5.26 -17.86
C GLY A 326 -24.17 4.85 -19.04
N TYR A 327 -24.56 3.80 -19.73
CA TYR A 327 -23.81 3.24 -20.86
C TYR A 327 -24.72 2.69 -21.94
N ALA A 328 -24.20 2.53 -23.15
CA ALA A 328 -24.81 1.75 -24.23
C ALA A 328 -23.79 0.79 -24.82
N ASP A 329 -24.14 -0.49 -24.91
CA ASP A 329 -23.37 -1.50 -25.61
C ASP A 329 -23.94 -1.72 -27.01
N TYR A 330 -23.05 -1.76 -28.01
CA TYR A 330 -23.40 -1.95 -29.40
C TYR A 330 -23.05 -3.36 -29.86
N ASN A 331 -23.94 -4.00 -30.62
CA ASN A 331 -23.68 -5.32 -31.19
C ASN A 331 -22.71 -5.29 -32.39
N GLU A 332 -22.50 -6.45 -33.01
CA GLU A 332 -21.66 -6.62 -34.21
C GLU A 332 -22.11 -5.82 -35.44
N LYS A 333 -23.33 -5.27 -35.44
CA LYS A 333 -23.87 -4.43 -36.52
C LYS A 333 -23.78 -2.94 -36.22
N GLY A 334 -23.28 -2.55 -35.04
CA GLY A 334 -23.22 -1.15 -34.64
C GLY A 334 -24.58 -0.58 -34.23
N THR A 335 -25.51 -1.42 -33.79
CA THR A 335 -26.78 -0.99 -33.18
C THR A 335 -26.76 -1.28 -31.67
N ILE A 336 -27.40 -0.44 -30.87
CA ILE A 336 -27.48 -0.63 -29.42
C ILE A 336 -28.16 -1.96 -29.11
N GLU A 337 -27.49 -2.80 -28.33
CA GLU A 337 -27.98 -4.09 -27.85
C GLU A 337 -28.57 -3.96 -26.45
N ASP A 338 -27.83 -3.37 -25.52
CA ASP A 338 -28.22 -3.20 -24.12
C ASP A 338 -27.75 -1.83 -23.60
N GLY A 339 -28.43 -1.30 -22.57
CA GLY A 339 -28.09 -0.03 -21.91
C GLY A 339 -29.06 1.10 -22.23
N ILE A 340 -28.57 2.34 -22.30
CA ILE A 340 -29.38 3.54 -22.51
C ILE A 340 -28.83 4.43 -23.64
N ASP A 341 -29.70 5.05 -24.43
CA ASP A 341 -29.33 6.18 -25.28
C ASP A 341 -29.95 7.46 -24.76
N ILE A 342 -29.11 8.46 -24.47
CA ILE A 342 -29.55 9.77 -23.97
C ILE A 342 -29.53 10.77 -25.14
N ARG A 343 -30.69 11.38 -25.40
CA ARG A 343 -30.92 12.32 -26.51
C ARG A 343 -31.40 13.67 -25.97
N ASN A 344 -31.10 14.74 -26.72
CA ASN A 344 -31.47 16.15 -26.43
C ASN A 344 -30.70 16.79 -25.26
N ASN A 345 -30.67 18.13 -25.23
CA ASN A 345 -30.18 18.92 -24.10
C ASN A 345 -31.38 19.51 -23.34
N ALA A 346 -31.83 18.80 -22.30
CA ALA A 346 -32.88 19.17 -21.35
C ALA A 346 -34.23 19.67 -21.95
N PRO A 347 -35.36 18.96 -21.73
CA PRO A 347 -35.46 17.69 -21.04
C PRO A 347 -34.75 16.56 -21.81
N PHE A 348 -34.01 15.73 -21.09
CA PHE A 348 -33.29 14.61 -21.64
C PHE A 348 -34.25 13.47 -21.92
N THR A 349 -34.22 12.93 -23.13
CA THR A 349 -34.98 11.74 -23.49
C THR A 349 -34.06 10.54 -23.42
N VAL A 350 -34.41 9.55 -22.62
CA VAL A 350 -33.63 8.34 -22.41
C VAL A 350 -34.41 7.15 -22.93
N ASP A 351 -33.84 6.45 -23.91
CA ASP A 351 -34.34 5.18 -24.39
C ASP A 351 -33.57 4.05 -23.70
N PHE A 352 -34.29 3.12 -23.09
CA PHE A 352 -33.73 1.95 -22.42
C PHE A 352 -33.77 0.75 -23.37
N TYR A 353 -32.62 0.16 -23.64
CA TYR A 353 -32.44 -0.96 -24.55
C TYR A 353 -32.22 -2.25 -23.77
N SER A 354 -32.90 -3.32 -24.20
CA SER A 354 -32.53 -4.68 -23.86
C SER A 354 -32.68 -5.60 -25.06
N LYS A 355 -31.66 -6.42 -25.34
CA LYS A 355 -31.61 -7.38 -26.46
C LYS A 355 -31.98 -6.72 -27.81
N GLY A 356 -31.46 -5.53 -28.04
CA GLY A 356 -31.61 -4.75 -29.27
C GLY A 356 -32.96 -4.05 -29.45
N LYS A 357 -33.80 -3.99 -28.41
CA LYS A 357 -35.12 -3.33 -28.47
C LYS A 357 -35.26 -2.27 -27.40
N ILE A 358 -35.92 -1.16 -27.76
CA ILE A 358 -36.38 -0.16 -26.78
C ILE A 358 -37.46 -0.80 -25.93
N THR A 359 -37.20 -0.90 -24.63
CA THR A 359 -38.14 -1.42 -23.61
C THR A 359 -38.93 -0.30 -22.97
N LYS A 360 -38.33 0.89 -22.85
CA LYS A 360 -38.91 2.07 -22.22
C LYS A 360 -38.29 3.33 -22.82
N THR A 361 -39.08 4.38 -22.94
CA THR A 361 -38.60 5.74 -23.22
C THR A 361 -39.11 6.65 -22.11
N GLN A 362 -38.23 7.40 -21.47
CA GLN A 362 -38.58 8.31 -20.38
C GLN A 362 -37.92 9.67 -20.57
N SER A 363 -38.62 10.73 -20.16
CA SER A 363 -38.11 12.09 -20.15
C SER A 363 -37.63 12.45 -18.75
N PHE A 364 -36.44 13.03 -18.65
CA PHE A 364 -35.84 13.47 -17.40
C PHE A 364 -35.51 14.97 -17.50
N PRO A 365 -35.84 15.77 -16.46
CA PRO A 365 -35.53 17.19 -16.45
C PRO A 365 -34.03 17.47 -16.21
N SER A 366 -33.26 16.54 -15.64
CA SER A 366 -31.85 16.71 -15.29
C SER A 366 -31.03 15.42 -15.40
N LEU A 367 -29.70 15.54 -15.52
CA LEU A 367 -28.78 14.40 -15.51
C LEU A 367 -28.72 13.70 -14.14
N THR A 368 -28.91 14.45 -13.05
CA THR A 368 -28.93 13.93 -11.69
C THR A 368 -30.09 12.95 -11.49
N GLU A 369 -31.26 13.25 -12.05
CA GLU A 369 -32.40 12.34 -12.03
C GLU A 369 -32.18 11.09 -12.87
N ILE A 370 -31.55 11.21 -14.05
CA ILE A 370 -31.15 10.02 -14.84
C ILE A 370 -30.22 9.14 -14.00
N ARG A 371 -29.18 9.71 -13.37
CA ARG A 371 -28.22 8.94 -12.58
C ARG A 371 -28.88 8.20 -11.42
N HIS A 372 -29.81 8.85 -10.72
CA HIS A 372 -30.54 8.25 -9.61
C HIS A 372 -31.41 7.06 -10.06
N ASP A 373 -32.06 7.17 -11.21
CA ASP A 373 -32.99 6.15 -11.68
C ASP A 373 -32.30 5.02 -12.46
N VAL A 374 -31.23 5.32 -13.22
CA VAL A 374 -30.53 4.34 -14.06
C VAL A 374 -29.55 3.48 -13.25
N LEU A 375 -28.85 4.03 -12.25
CA LEU A 375 -27.86 3.26 -11.47
C LEU A 375 -28.47 2.47 -10.30
N LYS A 376 -29.80 2.52 -10.11
CA LYS A 376 -30.54 1.76 -9.10
C LYS A 376 -31.18 0.47 -9.62
N GLU A 377 -31.41 0.38 -10.94
CA GLU A 377 -31.79 -0.86 -11.63
C GLU A 377 -30.56 -1.71 -11.92
#